data_AF-A0A3D1RG29-F1
#
_entry.id   AF-A0A3D1RG29-F1
#
_cell.length_a   1.000
_cell.length_b   1.000
_cell.length_c   1.000
_cell.angle_alpha   90.00
_cell.angle_beta   90.00
_cell.angle_gamma   90.00
#
_symmetry.space_group_name_H-M   'P 1'
#
loop_
_entity.id
_entity.type
_entity.pdbx_description
1 polymer ?
#
loop_
_entity_poly.entity_id
_entity_poly.type
_entity_poly.pdbx_seq_one_letter_code
_entity_poly.pdbx_strand_id
1 'polypeptide(L)'
;MKIRQIYLVGLFVLSTLCGKSQFLMDMVDTTSGLGKAFISMYENYGKIRITGYMQPQFQAAQSKGAPSFIGGDFDPEVNNRFMLRRGRIRFDYLHFPKKLNGPSLQFAFQFDGTERGVNIRDFWGRVFENRYQLFSFTMGMFARPFSYEVNRSSVDRESPERGRLTQLLMKTERDMG
;
A
#
# COMPACT_ATOMS: atom_id res chain seq x y z
N MET A 1 27.55 9.66 -29.01
CA MET A 1 26.51 10.52 -28.40
C MET A 1 26.90 11.97 -28.62
N LYS A 2 26.00 12.80 -29.16
CA LYS A 2 26.26 14.24 -29.32
C LYS A 2 26.31 14.90 -27.94
N ILE A 3 27.17 15.87 -27.71
CA ILE A 3 27.37 16.60 -26.43
C ILE A 3 26.04 17.01 -25.76
N ARG A 4 25.05 17.42 -26.56
CA ARG A 4 23.70 17.77 -26.09
C ARG A 4 22.95 16.61 -25.39
N GLN A 5 23.18 15.37 -25.81
CA GLN A 5 22.60 14.17 -25.18
C GLN A 5 23.25 13.89 -23.82
N ILE A 6 24.53 14.23 -23.64
CA ILE A 6 25.24 14.07 -22.36
C ILE A 6 24.67 15.03 -21.33
N TYR A 7 24.41 16.29 -21.70
CA TYR A 7 23.78 17.25 -20.80
C TYR A 7 22.36 16.86 -20.40
N LEU A 8 21.54 16.35 -21.34
CA LEU A 8 20.19 15.87 -21.05
C LEU A 8 20.19 14.68 -20.08
N VAL A 9 21.10 13.71 -20.28
CA VAL A 9 21.26 12.57 -19.38
C VAL A 9 21.80 13.04 -18.01
N GLY A 10 22.76 13.95 -17.99
CA GLY A 10 23.29 14.54 -16.75
C GLY A 10 22.23 15.27 -15.95
N LEU A 11 21.38 16.07 -16.60
CA LEU A 11 20.27 16.78 -15.96
C LEU A 11 19.22 15.81 -15.38
N PHE A 12 18.92 14.73 -16.12
CA PHE A 12 18.02 13.68 -15.66
C PHE A 12 18.57 12.98 -14.41
N VAL A 13 19.86 12.61 -14.39
CA VAL A 13 20.51 11.99 -13.23
C VAL A 13 20.57 12.94 -12.03
N LEU A 14 20.86 14.23 -12.24
CA LEU A 14 20.83 15.24 -11.17
C LEU A 14 19.44 15.43 -10.57
N SER A 15 18.38 15.35 -11.38
CA SER A 15 16.99 15.43 -10.88
C SER A 15 16.63 14.26 -9.95
N THR A 16 17.22 13.07 -10.17
CA THR A 16 16.99 11.90 -9.32
C THR A 16 17.70 11.97 -7.95
N LEU A 17 18.75 12.79 -7.81
CA LEU A 17 19.52 12.90 -6.56
C LEU A 17 18.87 13.81 -5.52
N CYS A 18 18.01 14.74 -5.93
CA CYS A 18 17.35 15.69 -5.02
C CYS A 18 16.00 15.17 -4.48
N GLY A 19 15.41 14.17 -5.13
CA GLY A 19 14.20 13.52 -4.67
C GLY A 19 14.49 12.52 -3.57
N LYS A 20 14.29 12.88 -2.29
CA LYS A 20 14.10 11.85 -1.26
C LYS A 20 12.81 11.11 -1.61
N SER A 21 12.95 9.91 -2.19
CA SER A 21 11.84 9.02 -2.52
C SER A 21 10.87 8.99 -1.35
N GLN A 22 9.65 9.47 -1.58
CA GLN A 22 8.56 9.29 -0.64
C GLN A 22 8.38 7.78 -0.41
N PHE A 23 8.06 7.45 0.84
CA PHE A 23 7.92 6.08 1.33
C PHE A 23 6.93 5.30 0.46
N LEU A 24 7.46 4.55 -0.51
CA LEU A 24 6.66 3.63 -1.32
C LEU A 24 6.30 2.47 -0.42
N MET A 25 5.00 2.25 -0.23
CA MET A 25 4.52 1.06 0.47
C MET A 25 5.16 -0.18 -0.17
N ASP A 26 5.60 -1.09 0.70
CA ASP A 26 5.98 -2.43 0.32
C ASP A 26 7.32 -2.56 -0.44
N MET A 27 8.35 -1.88 0.03
CA MET A 27 9.70 -2.40 -0.15
C MET A 27 9.78 -3.73 0.59
N VAL A 28 10.19 -4.80 -0.11
CA VAL A 28 10.51 -6.08 0.52
C VAL A 28 11.80 -5.87 1.30
N ASP A 29 11.66 -5.31 2.48
CA ASP A 29 12.76 -5.09 3.39
C ASP A 29 13.05 -6.41 4.12
N THR A 30 14.14 -7.06 3.72
CA THR A 30 14.59 -8.35 4.27
C THR A 30 14.98 -8.27 5.75
N THR A 31 15.14 -7.06 6.29
CA THR A 31 15.40 -6.84 7.72
C THR A 31 14.10 -6.79 8.54
N SER A 32 13.00 -6.39 7.91
CA SER A 32 11.67 -6.32 8.54
C SER A 32 11.10 -7.73 8.78
N GLY A 33 10.26 -7.85 9.82
CA GLY A 33 9.56 -9.11 10.11
C GLY A 33 8.73 -9.62 8.92
N LEU A 34 8.11 -8.70 8.17
CA LEU A 34 7.37 -9.00 6.94
C LEU A 34 8.26 -9.55 5.82
N GLY A 35 9.46 -8.99 5.63
CA GLY A 35 10.39 -9.46 4.60
C GLY A 35 11.03 -10.80 4.95
N LYS A 36 11.36 -11.05 6.23
CA LYS A 36 11.83 -12.36 6.69
C LYS A 36 10.76 -13.44 6.52
N ALA A 37 9.52 -13.14 6.88
CA ALA A 37 8.39 -14.04 6.66
C ALA A 37 8.17 -14.31 5.16
N PHE A 38 8.34 -13.30 4.30
CA PHE A 38 8.31 -13.46 2.85
C PHE A 38 9.39 -14.39 2.32
N ILE A 39 10.64 -14.22 2.75
CA ILE A 39 11.77 -15.06 2.32
C ILE A 39 11.56 -16.51 2.77
N SER A 40 11.23 -16.70 4.05
CA SER A 40 10.94 -18.02 4.60
C SER A 40 9.77 -18.69 3.87
N MET A 41 8.72 -17.94 3.54
CA MET A 41 7.61 -18.46 2.77
C MET A 41 8.00 -18.78 1.31
N TYR A 42 8.83 -17.95 0.69
CA TYR A 42 9.36 -18.19 -0.65
C TYR A 42 10.15 -19.49 -0.75
N GLU A 43 11.04 -19.72 0.23
CA GLU A 43 11.89 -20.91 0.29
C GLU A 43 11.09 -22.19 0.53
N ASN A 44 10.02 -22.13 1.33
CA ASN A 44 9.30 -23.32 1.79
C ASN A 44 7.98 -23.60 1.06
N TYR A 45 7.29 -22.57 0.57
CA TYR A 45 5.90 -22.68 0.06
C TYR A 45 5.71 -22.03 -1.32
N GLY A 46 6.76 -21.47 -1.92
CA GLY A 46 6.75 -20.95 -3.29
C GLY A 46 6.50 -19.45 -3.40
N LYS A 47 6.19 -18.96 -4.60
CA LYS A 47 6.29 -17.54 -4.95
C LYS A 47 5.10 -16.67 -4.54
N ILE A 48 4.06 -17.25 -3.93
CA ILE A 48 2.76 -16.61 -3.68
C ILE A 48 2.52 -16.56 -2.18
N ARG A 49 2.26 -15.36 -1.66
CA ARG A 49 1.83 -15.14 -0.27
C ARG A 49 0.39 -14.68 -0.24
N ILE A 50 -0.40 -15.33 0.61
CA ILE A 50 -1.77 -14.90 0.91
C ILE A 50 -1.77 -14.40 2.35
N THR A 51 -2.18 -13.16 2.54
CA THR A 51 -2.37 -12.55 3.86
C THR A 51 -3.76 -11.98 3.94
N GLY A 52 -4.31 -11.92 5.15
CA GLY A 52 -5.56 -11.23 5.36
C GLY A 52 -5.72 -10.85 6.81
N TYR A 53 -6.55 -9.85 7.04
CA TYR A 53 -6.97 -9.48 8.39
C TYR A 53 -8.36 -8.85 8.34
N MET A 54 -9.10 -9.01 9.43
CA MET A 54 -10.41 -8.43 9.61
C MET A 54 -10.40 -7.52 10.83
N GLN A 55 -11.15 -6.42 10.75
CA GLN A 55 -11.22 -5.42 11.81
C GLN A 55 -12.70 -5.11 12.11
N PRO A 56 -13.37 -5.90 12.96
CA PRO A 56 -14.70 -5.55 13.46
C PRO A 56 -14.60 -4.32 14.37
N GLN A 57 -15.62 -3.47 14.36
CA GLN A 57 -15.69 -2.30 15.23
C GLN A 57 -17.11 -2.10 15.75
N PHE A 58 -17.19 -1.68 17.01
CA PHE A 58 -18.40 -1.16 17.61
C PHE A 58 -18.23 0.35 17.79
N GLN A 59 -19.20 1.13 17.33
CA GLN A 59 -19.20 2.58 17.45
C GLN A 59 -20.45 3.02 18.21
N ALA A 60 -20.29 3.96 19.13
CA ALA A 60 -21.40 4.63 19.82
C ALA A 60 -21.25 6.15 19.66
N ALA A 61 -22.36 6.82 19.39
CA ALA A 61 -22.45 8.25 19.20
C ALA A 61 -23.41 8.85 20.22
N GLN A 62 -23.22 10.13 20.53
CA GLN A 62 -24.05 10.85 21.50
C GLN A 62 -25.46 11.10 20.99
N SER A 63 -25.63 11.33 19.69
CA SER A 63 -26.92 11.57 19.04
C SER A 63 -27.25 10.45 18.05
N LYS A 64 -28.55 10.20 17.85
CA LYS A 64 -29.03 9.38 16.74
C LYS A 64 -28.72 10.08 15.41
N GLY A 65 -28.46 9.31 14.35
CA GLY A 65 -28.18 9.87 13.02
C GLY A 65 -26.91 10.75 12.97
N ALA A 66 -25.97 10.55 13.89
CA ALA A 66 -24.77 11.39 13.96
C ALA A 66 -23.95 11.32 12.66
N PRO A 67 -23.46 12.48 12.15
CA PRO A 67 -22.62 12.51 10.97
C PRO A 67 -21.27 11.85 11.26
N SER A 68 -20.74 11.12 10.29
CA SER A 68 -19.43 10.47 10.36
C SER A 68 -18.59 10.79 9.13
N PHE A 69 -17.28 10.63 9.27
CA PHE A 69 -16.35 10.82 8.16
C PHE A 69 -16.19 9.50 7.40
N ILE A 70 -15.08 8.80 7.61
CA ILE A 70 -14.87 7.49 7.02
C ILE A 70 -15.76 6.48 7.71
N GLY A 71 -16.59 5.79 6.92
CA GLY A 71 -17.58 4.88 7.45
C GLY A 71 -18.98 5.47 7.51
N GLY A 72 -19.26 6.65 6.93
CA GLY A 72 -20.62 7.14 6.67
C GLY A 72 -21.49 7.35 7.91
N ASP A 73 -22.58 8.08 7.74
CA ASP A 73 -23.42 8.53 8.85
C ASP A 73 -24.12 7.36 9.54
N PHE A 74 -24.53 7.58 10.80
CA PHE A 74 -25.41 6.64 11.49
C PHE A 74 -26.82 6.74 10.91
N ASP A 75 -27.57 5.64 10.98
CA ASP A 75 -28.97 5.66 10.55
C ASP A 75 -29.80 6.62 11.42
N PRO A 76 -30.90 7.20 10.90
CA PRO A 76 -31.59 8.32 11.54
C PRO A 76 -31.99 8.10 13.01
N GLU A 77 -32.36 6.87 13.36
CA GLU A 77 -32.82 6.51 14.71
C GLU A 77 -31.79 5.72 15.54
N VAL A 78 -30.58 5.56 15.02
CA VAL A 78 -29.55 4.69 15.59
C VAL A 78 -28.39 5.53 16.11
N ASN A 79 -27.94 5.25 17.33
CA ASN A 79 -26.79 5.91 17.97
C ASN A 79 -25.64 4.93 18.30
N ASN A 80 -25.80 3.64 17.98
CA ASN A 80 -24.74 2.65 18.10
C ASN A 80 -24.76 1.69 16.90
N ARG A 81 -23.60 1.22 16.45
CA ARG A 81 -23.54 0.25 15.35
C ARG A 81 -22.36 -0.69 15.49
N PHE A 82 -22.59 -1.92 15.07
CA PHE A 82 -21.52 -2.86 14.77
C PHE A 82 -21.25 -2.82 13.28
N MET A 83 -19.99 -2.78 12.87
CA MET A 83 -19.64 -2.88 11.46
C MET A 83 -18.27 -3.49 11.25
N LEU A 84 -18.05 -4.08 10.09
CA LEU A 84 -16.71 -4.44 9.63
C LEU A 84 -16.00 -3.23 9.01
N ARG A 85 -14.93 -2.75 9.67
CA ARG A 85 -14.17 -1.58 9.20
C ARG A 85 -13.30 -1.89 8.00
N ARG A 86 -12.69 -3.06 8.01
CA ARG A 86 -11.76 -3.59 7.00
C ARG A 86 -11.88 -5.11 7.00
N GLY A 87 -12.03 -5.70 5.82
CA GLY A 87 -11.96 -7.15 5.62
C GLY A 87 -11.01 -7.40 4.47
N ARG A 88 -9.70 -7.34 4.74
CA ARG A 88 -8.70 -7.30 3.69
C ARG A 88 -8.11 -8.66 3.43
N ILE A 89 -8.04 -9.01 2.16
CA ILE A 89 -7.29 -10.17 1.66
C ILE A 89 -6.30 -9.64 0.63
N ARG A 90 -5.03 -10.00 0.81
CA ARG A 90 -3.93 -9.58 -0.02
C ARG A 90 -3.16 -10.79 -0.54
N PHE A 91 -3.00 -10.82 -1.86
CA PHE A 91 -2.19 -11.77 -2.59
C PHE A 91 -0.95 -11.04 -3.07
N ASP A 92 0.22 -11.52 -2.66
CA ASP A 92 1.49 -11.01 -3.13
C ASP A 92 2.22 -12.11 -3.90
N TYR A 93 2.71 -11.78 -5.09
CA TYR A 93 3.61 -12.63 -5.85
C TYR A 93 4.99 -11.99 -5.91
N LEU A 94 6.03 -12.76 -5.65
CA LEU A 94 7.41 -12.27 -5.69
C LEU A 94 8.31 -13.32 -6.35
N HIS A 95 9.01 -12.92 -7.41
CA HIS A 95 9.91 -13.80 -8.14
C HIS A 95 11.38 -13.44 -7.92
N PHE A 96 12.13 -14.36 -7.29
CA PHE A 96 13.59 -14.33 -7.23
C PHE A 96 14.20 -15.28 -8.27
N PRO A 97 14.85 -14.75 -9.32
CA PRO A 97 15.56 -15.57 -10.29
C PRO A 97 16.89 -16.06 -9.70
N LYS A 98 17.23 -17.33 -9.96
CA LYS A 98 18.41 -18.02 -9.37
C LYS A 98 19.77 -17.37 -9.70
N LYS A 99 19.83 -16.52 -10.72
CA LYS A 99 21.07 -15.91 -11.23
C LYS A 99 21.25 -14.42 -10.86
N LEU A 100 20.24 -13.78 -10.27
CA LEU A 100 20.31 -12.36 -9.90
C LEU A 100 20.22 -12.22 -8.38
N ASN A 101 20.97 -11.27 -7.83
CA ASN A 101 20.97 -10.94 -6.41
C ASN A 101 19.79 -10.02 -6.07
N GLY A 102 18.55 -10.51 -6.20
CA GLY A 102 17.37 -9.72 -5.85
C GLY A 102 16.06 -10.19 -6.50
N PRO A 103 14.92 -9.64 -6.07
CA PRO A 103 13.65 -9.89 -6.73
C PRO A 103 13.64 -9.26 -8.13
N SER A 104 13.01 -9.93 -9.09
CA SER A 104 12.85 -9.41 -10.46
C SER A 104 11.48 -8.82 -10.72
N LEU A 105 10.45 -9.42 -10.13
CA LEU A 105 9.07 -9.11 -10.39
C LEU A 105 8.26 -9.27 -9.12
N GLN A 106 7.42 -8.28 -8.83
CA GLN A 106 6.48 -8.28 -7.72
C GLN A 106 5.09 -7.88 -8.21
N PHE A 107 4.06 -8.59 -7.75
CA PHE A 107 2.67 -8.18 -7.94
C PHE A 107 1.95 -8.21 -6.61
N ALA A 108 1.04 -7.26 -6.41
CA ALA A 108 0.19 -7.22 -5.23
C ALA A 108 -1.27 -6.96 -5.63
N PHE A 109 -2.16 -7.78 -5.09
CA PHE A 109 -3.60 -7.68 -5.24
C PHE A 109 -4.25 -7.66 -3.86
N GLN A 110 -4.87 -6.56 -3.47
CA GLN A 110 -5.59 -6.44 -2.21
C GLN A 110 -7.04 -6.05 -2.44
N PHE A 111 -7.93 -6.87 -1.90
CA PHE A 111 -9.36 -6.61 -1.83
C PHE A 111 -9.76 -6.23 -0.41
N ASP A 112 -10.72 -5.32 -0.27
CA ASP A 112 -11.33 -4.93 1.00
C ASP A 112 -12.83 -5.19 0.91
N GLY A 113 -13.27 -6.26 1.56
CA GLY A 113 -14.67 -6.65 1.68
C GLY A 113 -15.25 -6.13 2.99
N THR A 114 -16.31 -5.36 2.90
CA THR A 114 -17.10 -4.90 4.06
C THR A 114 -18.58 -5.07 3.76
N GLU A 115 -19.44 -4.80 4.75
CA GLU A 115 -20.92 -4.82 4.59
C GLU A 115 -21.42 -3.91 3.45
N ARG A 116 -20.59 -2.95 3.02
CA ARG A 116 -20.92 -1.97 1.97
C ARG A 116 -20.51 -2.40 0.57
N GLY A 117 -19.87 -3.55 0.45
CA GLY A 117 -19.36 -4.08 -0.81
C GLY A 117 -17.87 -4.37 -0.77
N VAL A 118 -17.37 -4.77 -1.94
CA VAL A 118 -16.00 -5.19 -2.16
C VAL A 118 -15.29 -4.14 -3.01
N ASN A 119 -14.19 -3.60 -2.49
CA ASN A 119 -13.38 -2.60 -3.18
C ASN A 119 -11.96 -3.11 -3.40
N ILE A 120 -11.37 -2.75 -4.54
CA ILE A 120 -9.95 -3.01 -4.83
C ILE A 120 -9.13 -1.91 -4.14
N ARG A 121 -8.13 -2.30 -3.35
CA ARG A 121 -7.25 -1.38 -2.62
C ARG A 121 -5.84 -1.34 -3.18
N ASP A 122 -5.32 -2.48 -3.61
CA ASP A 122 -4.04 -2.60 -4.31
C ASP A 122 -4.23 -3.46 -5.53
N PHE A 123 -3.75 -2.97 -6.67
CA PHE A 123 -3.64 -3.74 -7.91
C PHE A 123 -2.46 -3.19 -8.70
N TRP A 124 -1.25 -3.61 -8.34
CA TRP A 124 -0.03 -3.06 -8.94
C TRP A 124 1.02 -4.14 -9.20
N GLY A 125 1.88 -3.86 -10.17
CA GLY A 125 3.05 -4.65 -10.52
C GLY A 125 4.32 -3.81 -10.47
N ARG A 126 5.43 -4.43 -10.06
CA ARG A 126 6.74 -3.81 -9.99
C ARG A 126 7.81 -4.69 -10.63
N VAL A 127 8.60 -4.08 -11.51
CA VAL A 127 9.77 -4.69 -12.14
C VAL A 127 11.02 -4.02 -11.59
N PHE A 128 11.98 -4.84 -11.16
CA PHE A 128 13.24 -4.36 -10.58
C PHE A 128 14.39 -4.47 -11.59
N GLU A 129 15.21 -3.43 -11.68
CA GLU A 129 16.46 -3.51 -12.40
C GLU A 129 17.55 -4.14 -11.52
N ASN A 130 17.89 -5.39 -11.80
CA ASN A 130 18.79 -6.18 -10.97
C ASN A 130 20.28 -6.01 -11.29
N ARG A 131 20.66 -5.33 -12.40
CA ARG A 131 22.07 -5.12 -12.73
C ARG A 131 22.71 -4.03 -11.88
N TYR A 132 22.02 -2.91 -11.72
CA TYR A 132 22.52 -1.75 -10.98
C TYR A 132 21.77 -1.53 -9.66
N GLN A 133 20.58 -2.11 -9.49
CA GLN A 133 19.74 -1.97 -8.29
C GLN A 133 19.38 -0.51 -7.94
N LEU A 134 19.41 0.38 -8.94
CA LEU A 134 19.19 1.81 -8.76
C LEU A 134 17.73 2.23 -8.97
N PHE A 135 16.96 1.46 -9.74
CA PHE A 135 15.60 1.82 -10.10
C PHE A 135 14.67 0.62 -10.12
N SER A 136 13.41 0.89 -9.82
CA SER A 136 12.30 -0.04 -10.01
C SER A 136 11.17 0.71 -10.71
N PHE A 137 10.47 0.00 -11.59
CA PHE A 137 9.29 0.54 -12.26
C PHE A 137 8.06 -0.08 -11.64
N THR A 138 7.16 0.73 -11.08
CA THR A 138 5.88 0.30 -10.50
C THR A 138 4.76 0.91 -11.32
N MET A 139 3.74 0.10 -11.64
CA MET A 139 2.55 0.57 -12.35
C MET A 139 1.31 -0.12 -11.80
N GLY A 140 0.20 0.61 -11.73
CA GLY A 140 -1.12 0.12 -11.35
C GLY A 140 -1.79 1.00 -10.31
N MET A 141 -2.68 0.41 -9.51
CA MET A 141 -3.38 1.09 -8.43
C MET A 141 -2.68 0.82 -7.10
N PHE A 142 -2.13 1.85 -6.48
CA PHE A 142 -1.41 1.76 -5.21
C PHE A 142 -1.63 3.03 -4.36
N ALA A 143 -1.03 3.07 -3.16
CA ALA A 143 -1.19 4.23 -2.28
C ALA A 143 -0.53 5.45 -2.89
N ARG A 144 -1.24 6.57 -2.85
CA ARG A 144 -0.64 7.85 -3.21
C ARG A 144 0.62 8.02 -2.35
N PRO A 145 1.79 8.33 -2.93
CA PRO A 145 3.05 8.44 -2.19
C PRO A 145 3.08 9.75 -1.37
N PHE A 146 2.04 10.06 -0.62
CA PHE A 146 1.86 11.33 0.08
C PHE A 146 1.67 11.08 1.57
N SER A 147 2.44 11.75 2.41
CA SER A 147 2.40 11.62 3.88
C SER A 147 2.77 10.21 4.40
N TYR A 148 3.31 10.16 5.61
CA TYR A 148 3.65 8.92 6.29
C TYR A 148 2.40 8.11 6.67
N GLU A 149 1.33 8.79 7.08
CA GLU A 149 0.11 8.13 7.55
C GLU A 149 -0.67 7.40 6.44
N VAL A 150 -0.62 7.91 5.21
CA VAL A 150 -1.30 7.28 4.07
C VAL A 150 -0.59 5.96 3.74
N ASN A 151 0.75 5.99 3.73
CA ASN A 151 1.62 4.87 3.39
C ASN A 151 1.91 3.93 4.57
N ARG A 152 1.48 4.25 5.79
CA ARG A 152 1.59 3.34 6.93
C ARG A 152 0.57 2.21 6.78
N SER A 153 1.04 0.97 6.92
CA SER A 153 0.20 -0.23 7.00
C SER A 153 -0.93 -0.01 8.00
N SER A 154 -2.14 -0.43 7.64
CA SER A 154 -3.34 -0.31 8.47
C SER A 154 -3.35 -1.22 9.68
N VAL A 155 -2.54 -2.29 9.67
CA VAL A 155 -2.38 -3.21 10.80
C VAL A 155 -1.49 -2.59 11.87
N ASP A 156 -0.48 -1.82 11.46
CA ASP A 156 0.55 -1.27 12.35
C ASP A 156 0.26 0.20 12.75
N ARG A 157 -1.01 0.60 12.75
CA ARG A 157 -1.43 1.95 13.15
C ARG A 157 -1.73 2.01 14.63
N GLU A 158 -1.32 3.12 15.22
CA GLU A 158 -1.57 3.42 16.63
C GLU A 158 -3.04 3.84 16.85
N SER A 159 -3.67 4.49 15.86
CA SER A 159 -5.07 4.91 15.93
C SER A 159 -5.99 4.02 15.08
N PRO A 160 -7.24 3.77 15.52
CA PRO A 160 -8.23 3.01 14.75
C PRO A 160 -8.52 3.66 13.38
N GLU A 161 -8.60 4.99 13.38
CA GLU A 161 -8.83 5.82 12.21
C GLU A 161 -7.67 6.74 11.90
N ARG A 162 -7.59 7.22 10.66
CA ARG A 162 -6.60 8.24 10.28
C ARG A 162 -6.94 9.60 10.89
N GLY A 163 -5.95 10.48 10.99
CA GLY A 163 -6.13 11.88 11.32
C GLY A 163 -7.11 12.57 10.36
N ARG A 164 -7.91 13.49 10.90
CA ARG A 164 -9.01 14.15 10.17
C ARG A 164 -8.55 14.82 8.88
N LEU A 165 -7.36 15.41 8.88
CA LEU A 165 -6.77 16.04 7.70
C LEU A 165 -6.65 15.05 6.53
N THR A 166 -6.11 13.86 6.80
CA THR A 166 -5.95 12.80 5.80
C THR A 166 -7.30 12.30 5.31
N GLN A 167 -8.29 12.14 6.19
CA GLN A 167 -9.63 11.71 5.79
C GLN A 167 -10.31 12.70 4.83
N LEU A 168 -10.09 14.00 5.03
CA LEU A 168 -10.68 15.05 4.21
C LEU A 168 -9.96 15.23 2.87
N LEU A 169 -8.63 15.23 2.87
CA LEU A 169 -7.82 15.47 1.67
C LEU A 169 -7.65 14.22 0.80
N MET A 170 -7.68 13.02 1.40
CA MET A 170 -7.41 11.75 0.74
C MET A 170 -8.63 10.82 0.79
N LYS A 171 -9.78 11.31 0.32
CA LYS A 171 -11.05 10.53 0.26
C LYS A 171 -10.87 9.17 -0.43
N THR A 172 -9.95 9.10 -1.39
CA THR A 172 -9.43 7.85 -1.96
C THR A 172 -7.91 7.86 -1.82
N GLU A 173 -7.41 7.16 -0.81
CA GLU A 173 -5.96 7.06 -0.51
C GLU A 173 -5.14 6.37 -1.60
N ARG A 174 -5.82 5.69 -2.52
CA ARG A 174 -5.26 4.86 -3.57
C ARG A 174 -5.58 5.49 -4.91
N ASP A 175 -4.62 5.49 -5.82
CA ASP A 175 -4.78 6.04 -7.16
C ASP A 175 -4.01 5.21 -8.18
N MET A 176 -4.31 5.42 -9.46
CA MET A 176 -3.57 4.81 -10.56
C MET A 176 -2.30 5.62 -10.87
N GLY A 177 -1.20 4.93 -11.14
CA GLY A 177 0.08 5.53 -11.52
C GLY A 177 1.09 4.53 -12.02
#